data_AF-A0A3N9X2Z8-F1
#
_entry.id   AF-A0A3N9X2Z8-F1
#
_cell.length_a   1.000
_cell.length_b   1.000
_cell.length_c   1.000
_cell.angle_alpha   90.00
_cell.angle_beta   90.00
_cell.angle_gamma   90.00
#
_symmetry.space_group_name_H-M   'P 1'
#
loop_
_entity.id
_entity.type
_entity.pdbx_description
1 polymer ?
#
loop_
_entity_poly.entity_id
_entity_poly.type
_entity_poly.pdbx_seq_one_letter_code
_entity_poly.pdbx_strand_id
1 'polypeptide(L)'
;MNHKRALRAAVTIAVTGVLAAGMTMTLTSTASAGTTLGASAAEKGRYFGAAVATGKLSTSVYTTILNREFNSVVAENEMKWDATEPQQGRFSYSGGDRLVSHAQANGMSV
;
A
#
# COMPACT_ATOMS: atom_id res chain seq x y z
N MET A 1 -41.98 45.98 28.91
CA MET A 1 -40.62 45.42 29.05
C MET A 1 -40.61 44.04 28.39
N ASN A 2 -39.68 43.76 27.45
CA ASN A 2 -39.15 42.42 27.10
C ASN A 2 -39.65 41.59 25.88
N HIS A 3 -40.47 42.07 24.94
CA HIS A 3 -40.71 41.30 23.69
C HIS A 3 -39.51 41.27 22.73
N LYS A 4 -38.73 42.36 22.66
CA LYS A 4 -37.54 42.47 21.79
C LYS A 4 -36.34 41.63 22.27
N ARG A 5 -36.32 41.24 23.56
CA ARG A 5 -35.27 40.38 24.14
C ARG A 5 -35.54 38.89 23.84
N ALA A 6 -36.81 38.49 23.84
CA ALA A 6 -37.22 37.13 23.46
C ALA A 6 -36.94 36.80 21.99
N LEU A 7 -37.17 37.76 21.08
CA LEU A 7 -36.86 37.58 19.65
C LEU A 7 -35.36 37.42 19.37
N ARG A 8 -34.50 38.14 20.10
CA ARG A 8 -33.03 38.05 19.95
C ARG A 8 -32.49 36.72 20.49
N ALA A 9 -33.04 36.22 21.58
CA ALA A 9 -32.68 34.92 22.15
C ALA A 9 -33.09 33.74 21.24
N ALA A 10 -34.23 33.84 20.56
CA ALA A 10 -34.72 32.83 19.62
C ALA A 10 -33.84 32.71 18.36
N VAL A 11 -33.31 33.84 17.86
CA VAL A 11 -32.40 33.85 16.69
C VAL A 11 -31.03 33.24 17.05
N THR A 12 -30.50 33.47 18.26
CA THR A 12 -29.24 32.84 18.69
C THR A 12 -29.35 31.34 18.91
N ILE A 13 -30.51 30.81 19.31
CA ILE A 13 -30.68 29.35 19.50
C ILE A 13 -30.85 28.63 18.16
N ALA A 14 -31.46 29.28 17.16
CA ALA A 14 -31.63 28.70 15.82
C ALA A 14 -30.30 28.60 15.04
N VAL A 15 -29.36 29.53 15.23
CA VAL A 15 -28.07 29.52 14.52
C VAL A 15 -27.11 28.46 15.09
N THR A 16 -27.14 28.19 16.39
CA THR A 16 -26.28 27.15 17.00
C THR A 16 -26.82 25.73 16.76
N GLY A 17 -28.14 25.57 16.62
CA GLY A 17 -28.76 24.28 16.30
C GLY A 17 -28.44 23.77 14.90
N VAL A 18 -28.38 24.66 13.91
CA VAL A 18 -28.02 24.29 12.53
C VAL A 18 -26.52 23.97 12.39
N LEU A 19 -25.66 24.61 13.18
CA LEU A 19 -24.23 24.27 13.22
C LEU A 19 -23.99 22.91 13.90
N ALA A 20 -24.71 22.58 14.98
CA ALA A 20 -24.56 21.29 15.65
C ALA A 20 -25.17 20.10 14.86
N ALA A 21 -26.24 20.34 14.07
CA ALA A 21 -26.85 19.30 13.22
C ALA A 21 -26.12 19.10 11.87
N GLY A 22 -25.32 20.08 11.43
CA GLY A 22 -24.56 19.99 10.17
C GLY A 22 -23.17 19.34 10.28
N MET A 23 -22.64 19.15 11.50
CA MET A 23 -21.26 18.69 11.71
C MET A 23 -21.11 17.18 11.93
N THR A 24 -22.19 16.41 11.96
CA THR A 24 -22.13 14.93 11.98
C THR A 24 -22.17 14.32 10.58
N MET A 25 -21.63 15.01 9.57
CA MET A 25 -21.05 14.29 8.44
C MET A 25 -19.85 13.52 8.98
N THR A 26 -20.10 12.32 9.47
CA THR A 26 -19.09 11.29 9.58
C THR A 26 -18.35 11.29 8.26
N LEU A 27 -17.07 11.70 8.25
CA LEU A 27 -16.15 11.29 7.20
C LEU A 27 -16.03 9.76 7.35
N THR A 28 -17.05 9.04 6.89
CA THR A 28 -16.89 7.66 6.49
C THR A 28 -15.92 7.74 5.32
N SER A 29 -14.63 7.57 5.61
CA SER A 29 -13.63 7.30 4.60
C SER A 29 -14.21 6.20 3.72
N THR A 30 -14.48 6.52 2.46
CA THR A 30 -14.83 5.49 1.48
C THR A 30 -13.68 4.48 1.51
N ALA A 31 -13.96 3.25 1.93
CA ALA A 31 -12.98 2.19 1.80
C ALA A 31 -12.71 2.05 0.30
N SER A 32 -11.54 2.54 -0.14
CA SER A 32 -10.99 2.11 -1.42
C SER A 32 -10.67 0.63 -1.20
N ALA A 33 -11.32 -0.27 -1.90
CA ALA A 33 -10.83 -1.64 -1.94
C ALA A 33 -9.67 -1.65 -2.92
N GLY A 34 -8.45 -1.91 -2.44
CA GLY A 34 -7.31 -2.13 -3.32
C GLY A 34 -7.68 -3.16 -4.38
N THR A 35 -7.60 -2.80 -5.67
CA THR A 35 -7.95 -3.71 -6.77
C THR A 35 -6.88 -4.78 -7.00
N THR A 36 -5.82 -4.80 -6.19
CA THR A 36 -4.68 -5.72 -6.24
C THR A 36 -4.29 -6.16 -4.83
N LEU A 37 -3.58 -7.30 -4.72
CA LEU A 37 -3.20 -7.88 -3.43
C LEU A 37 -2.32 -6.93 -2.59
N GLY A 38 -1.31 -6.33 -3.21
CA GLY A 38 -0.39 -5.39 -2.57
C GLY A 38 -1.08 -4.11 -2.12
N ALA A 39 -1.98 -3.55 -2.93
CA ALA A 39 -2.75 -2.36 -2.55
C ALA A 39 -3.66 -2.65 -1.34
N SER A 40 -4.36 -3.79 -1.36
CA SER A 40 -5.21 -4.23 -0.25
C SER A 40 -4.43 -4.43 1.05
N ALA A 41 -3.22 -5.00 0.98
CA ALA A 41 -2.36 -5.16 2.15
C ALA A 41 -1.84 -3.81 2.68
N ALA A 42 -1.47 -2.89 1.78
CA ALA A 42 -0.92 -1.58 2.13
C ALA A 42 -1.93 -0.71 2.90
N GLU A 43 -3.22 -0.80 2.59
CA GLU A 43 -4.30 -0.15 3.37
C GLU A 43 -4.33 -0.56 4.84
N LYS A 44 -3.74 -1.71 5.17
CA LYS A 44 -3.59 -2.23 6.54
C LYS A 44 -2.16 -2.12 7.06
N GLY A 45 -1.32 -1.31 6.42
CA GLY A 45 0.09 -1.13 6.77
C GLY A 45 0.92 -2.40 6.60
N ARG A 46 0.54 -3.29 5.69
CA ARG A 46 1.21 -4.58 5.42
C ARG A 46 1.64 -4.67 3.96
N TYR A 47 2.49 -5.65 3.68
CA TYR A 47 2.85 -6.03 2.32
C TYR A 47 2.18 -7.34 1.91
N PHE A 48 2.12 -7.59 0.60
CA PHE A 48 1.78 -8.87 0.02
C PHE A 48 2.89 -9.24 -0.98
N GLY A 49 3.59 -10.34 -0.70
CA GLY A 49 4.83 -10.68 -1.40
C GLY A 49 4.79 -11.98 -2.19
N ALA A 50 5.76 -12.14 -3.10
CA ALA A 50 5.95 -13.33 -3.92
C ALA A 50 7.41 -13.79 -3.93
N ALA A 51 7.63 -15.11 -4.00
CA ALA A 51 8.92 -15.67 -4.36
C ALA A 51 9.13 -15.56 -5.87
N VAL A 52 10.30 -15.07 -6.28
CA VAL A 52 10.61 -14.77 -7.67
C VAL A 52 11.86 -15.49 -8.11
N ALA A 53 11.73 -16.35 -9.12
CA ALA A 53 12.86 -16.83 -9.92
C ALA A 53 13.18 -15.81 -11.00
N THR A 54 14.40 -15.30 -11.00
CA THR A 54 14.87 -14.24 -11.92
C THR A 54 14.86 -14.67 -13.38
N GLY A 55 14.99 -15.97 -13.65
CA GLY A 55 14.85 -16.55 -14.98
C GLY A 55 13.44 -16.37 -15.59
N LYS A 56 12.41 -16.09 -14.78
CA LYS A 56 11.05 -15.82 -15.26
C LYS A 56 10.79 -14.34 -15.54
N LEU A 57 11.72 -13.44 -15.25
CA LEU A 57 11.55 -11.99 -15.46
C LEU A 57 11.55 -11.59 -16.95
N SER A 58 11.86 -12.50 -17.87
CA SER A 58 11.64 -12.31 -19.32
C SER A 58 10.26 -12.78 -19.81
N THR A 59 9.46 -13.40 -18.95
CA THR A 59 8.15 -13.93 -19.30
C THR A 59 7.06 -12.89 -19.04
N SER A 60 6.55 -12.26 -20.10
CA SER A 60 5.62 -11.12 -20.03
C SER A 60 4.39 -11.37 -19.14
N VAL A 61 3.75 -12.54 -19.25
CA VAL A 61 2.59 -12.87 -18.40
C VAL A 61 2.97 -12.92 -16.93
N TYR A 62 4.14 -13.47 -16.60
CA TYR A 62 4.64 -13.57 -15.23
C TYR A 62 4.91 -12.18 -14.66
N THR A 63 5.65 -11.33 -15.39
CA THR A 63 5.98 -9.98 -14.93
C THR A 63 4.77 -9.06 -14.86
N THR A 64 3.79 -9.23 -15.76
CA THR A 64 2.53 -8.47 -15.72
C THR A 64 1.76 -8.73 -14.44
N ILE A 65 1.64 -9.99 -14.02
CA ILE A 65 0.96 -10.34 -12.77
C ILE A 65 1.81 -9.93 -11.56
N LEU A 66 3.12 -10.23 -11.59
CA LEU A 66 4.03 -9.89 -10.50
C LEU A 66 4.00 -8.39 -10.17
N ASN A 67 4.14 -7.55 -11.20
CA ASN A 67 4.23 -6.10 -11.04
C ASN A 67 2.89 -5.45 -10.67
N ARG A 68 1.77 -6.10 -11.01
CA ARG A 68 0.44 -5.61 -10.66
C ARG A 68 0.04 -5.98 -9.23
N GLU A 69 0.32 -7.22 -8.82
CA GLU A 69 -0.27 -7.79 -7.61
C GLU A 69 0.59 -7.63 -6.36
N PHE A 70 1.91 -7.57 -6.47
CA PHE A 70 2.80 -7.67 -5.31
C PHE A 70 3.56 -6.38 -5.07
N ASN A 71 3.82 -6.07 -3.79
CA ASN A 71 4.63 -4.93 -3.36
C ASN A 71 5.87 -5.33 -2.54
N SER A 72 6.14 -6.64 -2.43
CA SER A 72 7.37 -7.18 -1.86
C SER A 72 7.78 -8.45 -2.62
N VAL A 73 9.07 -8.70 -2.75
CA VAL A 73 9.57 -9.93 -3.39
C VAL A 73 10.65 -10.59 -2.55
N VAL A 74 10.80 -11.90 -2.68
CA VAL A 74 11.94 -12.65 -2.13
C VAL A 74 12.55 -13.49 -3.24
N ALA A 75 13.87 -13.71 -3.21
CA ALA A 75 14.54 -14.58 -4.15
C ALA A 75 14.04 -16.02 -3.95
N GLU A 76 13.57 -16.68 -5.02
CA GLU A 76 13.16 -18.08 -4.92
C GLU A 76 14.37 -18.96 -4.62
N ASN A 77 15.50 -18.70 -5.30
CA ASN A 77 16.75 -19.43 -5.08
C ASN A 77 18.02 -18.56 -5.14
N GLU A 78 17.96 -17.39 -5.78
CA GLU A 78 19.14 -16.62 -6.20
C GLU A 78 19.98 -16.04 -5.06
N MET A 79 19.43 -16.02 -3.84
CA MET A 79 20.14 -15.58 -2.63
C MET A 79 20.41 -16.74 -1.65
N LYS A 80 20.19 -18.00 -2.05
CA LYS A 80 20.60 -19.17 -1.27
C LYS A 80 22.12 -19.34 -1.34
N TRP A 81 22.66 -20.15 -0.42
CA TRP A 81 24.11 -20.33 -0.28
C TRP A 81 24.74 -20.86 -1.58
N ASP A 82 24.16 -21.90 -2.16
CA ASP A 82 24.64 -22.52 -3.40
C ASP A 82 24.66 -21.54 -4.59
N ALA A 83 23.72 -20.59 -4.64
CA ALA A 83 23.69 -19.53 -5.64
C ALA A 83 24.72 -18.42 -5.37
N THR A 84 24.88 -18.03 -4.10
CA THR A 84 25.72 -16.87 -3.71
C THR A 84 27.18 -17.22 -3.51
N GLU A 85 27.52 -18.47 -3.16
CA GLU A 85 28.88 -18.97 -2.98
C GLU A 85 29.00 -20.41 -3.51
N PRO A 86 28.96 -20.62 -4.85
CA PRO A 86 29.02 -21.96 -5.46
C PRO A 86 30.35 -22.69 -5.22
N GLN A 87 31.41 -21.95 -4.90
CA GLN A 87 32.70 -22.48 -4.46
C GLN A 87 33.18 -21.61 -3.29
N GLN A 88 33.80 -22.21 -2.28
CA GLN A 88 34.25 -21.49 -1.08
C GLN A 88 35.13 -20.27 -1.44
N GLY A 89 34.75 -19.10 -0.94
CA GLY A 89 35.40 -17.82 -1.21
C GLY A 89 35.15 -17.25 -2.61
N ARG A 90 34.29 -17.88 -3.43
CA ARG A 90 33.91 -17.40 -4.77
C ARG A 90 32.44 -17.01 -4.78
N PHE A 91 32.17 -15.75 -4.49
CA PHE A 91 30.81 -15.22 -4.44
C PHE A 91 30.29 -14.81 -5.82
N SER A 92 28.98 -14.97 -6.02
CA SER A 92 28.23 -14.44 -7.17
C SER A 92 26.90 -13.90 -6.70
N TYR A 93 26.68 -12.59 -6.86
CA TYR A 93 25.42 -11.94 -6.48
C TYR A 93 24.51 -11.63 -7.68
N SER A 94 24.93 -11.98 -8.90
CA SER A 94 24.25 -11.60 -10.15
C SER A 94 22.75 -11.91 -10.18
N GLY A 95 22.34 -13.08 -9.66
CA GLY A 95 20.92 -13.42 -9.52
C GLY A 95 20.20 -12.52 -8.52
N GLY A 96 20.76 -12.36 -7.32
CA GLY A 96 20.22 -11.46 -6.29
C GLY A 96 20.13 -10.01 -6.76
N ASP A 97 21.18 -9.49 -7.43
CA ASP A 97 21.24 -8.13 -7.97
C ASP A 97 20.15 -7.90 -9.01
N ARG A 98 19.87 -8.90 -9.86
CA ARG A 98 18.78 -8.84 -10.84
C ARG A 98 17.41 -8.77 -10.17
N LEU A 99 17.19 -9.53 -9.10
CA LEU A 99 15.95 -9.44 -8.32
C LEU A 99 15.79 -8.07 -7.67
N VAL A 100 16.82 -7.59 -6.96
CA VAL A 100 16.79 -6.31 -6.25
C VAL A 100 16.57 -5.16 -7.23
N SER A 101 17.22 -5.18 -8.39
CA SER A 101 17.02 -4.18 -9.45
C SER A 101 15.58 -4.18 -9.97
N HIS A 102 14.99 -5.36 -10.19
CA HIS A 102 13.58 -5.47 -10.61
C HIS A 102 12.64 -4.92 -9.52
N ALA A 103 12.87 -5.27 -8.25
CA ALA A 103 12.07 -4.81 -7.13
C ALA A 103 12.10 -3.27 -7.01
N GLN A 104 13.30 -2.68 -7.03
CA GLN A 104 13.49 -1.24 -6.96
C GLN A 104 12.82 -0.50 -8.13
N ALA A 105 12.95 -1.01 -9.36
CA ALA A 105 12.33 -0.42 -10.54
C ALA A 105 10.79 -0.42 -10.49
N ASN A 106 10.18 -1.30 -9.68
CA ASN A 106 8.74 -1.42 -9.52
C ASN A 106 8.24 -0.94 -8.14
N GLY A 107 9.09 -0.30 -7.34
CA GLY A 107 8.71 0.21 -6.01
C GLY A 107 8.37 -0.89 -5.00
N MET A 108 8.93 -2.09 -5.15
CA MET A 108 8.72 -3.22 -4.25
C MET A 108 9.81 -3.28 -3.16
N SER A 109 9.47 -3.76 -1.97
CA SER A 109 10.47 -4.18 -0.98
C SER A 109 11.09 -5.54 -1.33
N VAL A 110 12.24 -5.84 -0.74
CA VAL A 110 12.97 -7.12 -0.84
C VAL A 110 13.20 -7.67 0.54
#